data_AF-A0A918FAF9-F1
#
_entry.id   AF-A0A918FAF9-F1
#
_cell.length_a   1.000
_cell.length_b   1.000
_cell.length_c   1.000
_cell.angle_alpha   90.00
_cell.angle_beta   90.00
_cell.angle_gamma   90.00
#
_symmetry.space_group_name_H-M   'P 1'
#
loop_
_entity.id
_entity.type
_entity.pdbx_description
1 polymer ?
#
loop_
_entity_poly.entity_id
_entity_poly.type
_entity_poly.pdbx_seq_one_letter_code
_entity_poly.pdbx_strand_id
1 'polypeptide(L)'
;MPHRKNAAGVEDLSVDYQAVMAAATEAAADGLDARRTAVVLGWDSASASRVEGARARLKRLVERGWLVEAKPGRFTLPASQQADDVVRPGGGS
;
A
#
# COMPACT_ATOMS: atom_id res chain seq x y z
N MET A 1 8.68 -6.46 9.32
CA MET A 1 7.52 -6.52 8.40
C MET A 1 7.30 -7.97 7.98
N PRO A 2 6.24 -8.63 8.44
CA PRO A 2 5.92 -10.01 8.09
C PRO A 2 5.50 -10.17 6.62
N HIS A 3 5.58 -11.40 6.09
CA HIS A 3 4.90 -11.74 4.84
C HIS A 3 3.39 -11.73 5.04
N ARG A 4 2.62 -11.36 4.01
CA ARG A 4 1.15 -11.28 4.05
C ARG A 4 0.50 -12.58 4.52
N LYS A 5 1.04 -13.73 4.09
CA LYS A 5 0.57 -15.07 4.46
C LYS A 5 0.78 -15.44 5.93
N ASN A 6 1.66 -14.71 6.64
CA ASN A 6 2.02 -14.98 8.03
C ASN A 6 1.45 -13.92 8.98
N ALA A 7 0.70 -12.94 8.48
CA ALA A 7 0.14 -11.84 9.25
C ALA A 7 -1.39 -11.98 9.33
N ALA A 8 -1.96 -11.60 10.48
CA ALA A 8 -3.40 -11.60 10.68
C ALA A 8 -4.07 -10.50 9.82
N GLY A 9 -3.42 -9.34 9.72
CA GLY A 9 -3.94 -8.20 8.98
C GLY A 9 -2.95 -7.04 8.92
N VAL A 10 -3.37 -5.91 8.36
CA VAL A 10 -2.53 -4.72 8.23
C VAL A 10 -2.08 -4.18 9.58
N GLU A 11 -2.81 -4.45 10.67
CA GLU A 11 -2.43 -4.03 12.02
C GLU A 11 -1.10 -4.62 12.52
N ASP A 12 -0.64 -5.74 11.96
CA ASP A 12 0.67 -6.34 12.27
C ASP A 12 1.85 -5.59 11.63
N LEU A 13 1.57 -4.62 10.76
CA LEU A 13 2.58 -3.76 10.14
C LEU A 13 2.90 -2.56 11.04
N SER A 14 4.07 -1.94 10.86
CA SER A 14 4.34 -0.66 11.54
C SER A 14 3.42 0.44 10.99
N VAL A 15 3.19 1.48 11.79
CA VAL A 15 2.30 2.61 11.45
C VAL A 15 2.57 3.19 10.06
N ASP A 16 3.84 3.40 9.70
CA ASP A 16 4.24 3.85 8.36
C ASP A 16 3.70 2.95 7.23
N TYR A 17 3.78 1.63 7.40
CA TYR A 17 3.30 0.68 6.40
C TYR A 17 1.77 0.58 6.41
N GLN A 18 1.13 0.72 7.58
CA GLN A 18 -0.32 0.82 7.67
C GLN A 18 -0.85 2.04 6.89
N ALA A 19 -0.21 3.21 7.04
CA ALA A 19 -0.58 4.41 6.30
C ALA A 19 -0.44 4.23 4.78
N VAL A 20 0.62 3.54 4.33
CA VAL A 20 0.81 3.20 2.92
C VAL A 20 -0.26 2.22 2.41
N MET A 21 -0.63 1.21 3.21
CA MET A 21 -1.72 0.27 2.87
C MET A 21 -3.08 0.96 2.79
N ALA A 22 -3.38 1.88 3.71
CA ALA A 22 -4.57 2.71 3.64
C ALA A 22 -4.59 3.54 2.34
N ALA A 23 -3.49 4.22 2.03
CA ALA A 23 -3.38 4.99 0.79
C ALA A 23 -3.52 4.14 -0.49
N ALA A 24 -3.06 2.88 -0.47
CA ALA A 24 -3.25 1.94 -1.57
C ALA A 24 -4.72 1.47 -1.70
N THR A 25 -5.43 1.38 -0.57
CA THR A 25 -6.88 1.08 -0.54
C THR A 25 -7.65 2.23 -1.18
N GLU A 26 -7.40 3.46 -0.73
CA GLU A 26 -8.01 4.68 -1.29
C GLU A 26 -7.68 4.88 -2.79
N ALA A 27 -6.49 4.48 -3.23
CA ALA A 27 -6.09 4.57 -4.62
C ALA A 27 -6.71 3.47 -5.51
N ALA A 28 -7.27 2.41 -4.92
CA ALA A 28 -7.94 1.31 -5.62
C ALA A 28 -7.21 0.87 -6.91
N ALA A 29 -7.91 0.88 -8.04
CA ALA A 29 -7.37 0.50 -9.35
C ALA A 29 -6.43 1.54 -9.95
N ASP A 30 -6.54 2.82 -9.56
CA ASP A 30 -5.64 3.87 -10.02
C ASP A 30 -4.23 3.64 -9.50
N GLY A 31 -4.13 3.07 -8.30
CA GLY A 31 -2.92 2.59 -7.62
C GLY A 31 -2.04 3.70 -7.03
N LEU A 32 -1.17 3.28 -6.12
CA LEU A 32 -0.24 4.13 -5.40
C LEU A 32 1.10 4.21 -6.14
N ASP A 33 1.71 5.39 -6.18
CA ASP A 33 3.07 5.60 -6.71
C ASP A 33 4.05 6.07 -5.62
N ALA A 34 5.34 6.05 -5.95
CA ALA A 34 6.41 6.39 -5.01
C ALA A 34 6.33 7.84 -4.49
N ARG A 35 5.88 8.79 -5.33
CA ARG A 35 5.77 10.19 -4.94
C ARG A 35 4.63 10.38 -3.95
N ARG A 36 3.45 9.82 -4.23
CA ARG A 36 2.31 9.83 -3.30
C ARG A 36 2.65 9.11 -2.00
N THR A 37 3.40 8.02 -2.07
CA THR A 37 3.88 7.30 -0.88
C THR A 37 4.82 8.16 -0.03
N ALA A 38 5.72 8.94 -0.64
CA ALA A 38 6.56 9.88 0.10
C ALA A 38 5.71 10.92 0.85
N VAL A 39 4.65 11.46 0.21
CA VAL A 39 3.71 12.38 0.86
C VAL A 39 3.01 11.73 2.05
N VAL A 40 2.50 10.49 1.90
CA VAL A 40 1.84 9.73 2.97
C VAL A 40 2.77 9.50 4.16
N LEU A 41 4.06 9.29 3.90
CA LEU A 41 5.08 9.10 4.93
C LEU A 41 5.58 10.44 5.54
N GLY A 42 5.00 11.58 5.16
CA GLY A 42 5.43 12.90 5.62
C GLY A 42 6.82 13.29 5.12
N TRP A 43 7.26 12.72 4.00
CA TRP A 43 8.55 13.01 3.40
C TRP A 43 8.44 14.04 2.30
N ASP A 44 9.53 14.75 2.08
CA ASP A 44 9.64 15.68 0.96
C ASP A 44 9.59 14.92 -0.38
N SER A 45 8.47 15.06 -1.08
CA SER A 45 8.20 14.42 -2.36
C SER A 45 8.96 15.06 -3.54
N ALA A 46 9.57 16.24 -3.34
CA ALA A 46 10.47 16.86 -4.31
C ALA A 46 11.88 16.25 -4.24
N SER A 47 12.24 15.64 -3.11
CA SER A 47 13.54 14.99 -2.93
C SER A 47 13.58 13.62 -3.63
N ALA A 48 14.44 13.50 -4.65
CA ALA A 48 14.61 12.26 -5.40
C ALA A 48 14.99 11.06 -4.51
N SER A 49 15.83 11.29 -3.48
CA SER A 49 16.23 10.23 -2.55
C SER A 49 15.07 9.76 -1.66
N ARG A 50 14.15 10.66 -1.27
CA ARG A 50 12.93 10.31 -0.53
C ARG A 50 11.96 9.53 -1.40
N VAL A 51 11.77 9.96 -2.65
CA VAL A 51 10.92 9.24 -3.61
C VAL A 51 11.47 7.84 -3.88
N GLU A 52 12.79 7.69 -4.07
CA GLU A 52 13.38 6.36 -4.27
C GLU A 52 13.30 5.50 -3.00
N GLY A 53 13.48 6.10 -1.82
CA GLY A 53 13.25 5.40 -0.55
C GLY A 53 11.80 4.93 -0.36
N ALA A 54 10.83 5.68 -0.88
CA ALA A 54 9.42 5.30 -0.87
C ALA A 54 9.16 4.17 -1.88
N ARG A 55 9.75 4.24 -3.07
CA ARG A 55 9.72 3.17 -4.08
C ARG A 55 10.26 1.85 -3.52
N ALA A 56 11.40 1.89 -2.83
CA ALA A 56 11.99 0.71 -2.19
C ALA A 56 11.07 0.11 -1.12
N ARG A 57 10.32 0.94 -0.37
CA ARG A 57 9.30 0.45 0.57
C ARG A 57 8.13 -0.22 -0.15
N LEU A 58 7.62 0.36 -1.24
CA LEU A 58 6.56 -0.26 -2.04
C LEU A 58 7.00 -1.60 -2.62
N LYS A 59 8.20 -1.68 -3.18
CA LYS A 59 8.79 -2.94 -3.68
C LYS A 59 8.88 -4.00 -2.59
N ARG A 60 9.28 -3.61 -1.37
CA ARG A 60 9.26 -4.53 -0.22
C ARG A 60 7.85 -5.03 0.12
N LEU A 61 6.84 -4.17 0.06
CA LEU A 61 5.45 -4.60 0.25
C LEU A 61 5.02 -5.62 -0.82
N VAL A 62 5.46 -5.44 -2.06
CA VAL A 62 5.22 -6.40 -3.16
C VAL A 62 5.92 -7.73 -2.92
N GLU A 63 7.21 -7.73 -2.60
CA GLU A 63 7.97 -8.95 -2.29
C GLU A 63 7.37 -9.76 -1.14
N ARG A 64 6.72 -9.07 -0.20
CA ARG A 64 6.08 -9.68 0.97
C ARG A 64 4.63 -10.07 0.72
N GLY A 65 4.08 -9.77 -0.47
CA GLY A 65 2.73 -10.14 -0.91
C GLY A 65 1.62 -9.23 -0.41
N TRP A 66 1.94 -8.02 0.06
CA TRP A 66 0.94 -7.06 0.55
C TRP A 66 0.37 -6.17 -0.56
N LEU A 67 1.20 -5.87 -1.56
CA LEU A 67 0.83 -5.12 -2.75
C LEU A 67 1.21 -5.93 -3.99
N VAL A 68 0.66 -5.52 -5.14
CA VAL A 68 1.10 -5.97 -6.45
C VAL A 68 1.51 -4.74 -7.28
N GLU A 69 2.51 -4.87 -8.14
CA GLU A 69 2.82 -3.82 -9.11
C GLU A 69 2.02 -4.07 -10.38
N ALA A 70 0.89 -3.39 -10.53
CA ALA A 70 -0.02 -3.56 -11.67
C ALA A 70 0.61 -3.04 -12.98
N LYS A 71 1.41 -1.97 -12.88
CA LYS A 71 2.19 -1.37 -13.98
C LYS A 71 3.49 -0.83 -13.40
N PRO A 72 4.56 -0.63 -14.20
CA PRO A 72 5.81 -0.07 -13.70
C PRO A 72 5.60 1.21 -12.88
N GLY A 73 5.95 1.17 -11.59
CA GLY A 73 5.79 2.30 -10.67
C GLY A 73 4.37 2.51 -10.12
N ARG A 74 3.43 1.60 -10.41
CA ARG A 74 2.05 1.64 -9.92
C ARG A 74 1.71 0.41 -9.11
N PHE A 75 1.38 0.62 -7.83
CA PHE A 75 1.19 -0.43 -6.85
C PHE A 75 -0.26 -0.45 -6.35
N THR A 76 -0.90 -1.61 -6.39
CA THR A 76 -2.31 -1.79 -5.99
C THR A 76 -2.42 -2.89 -4.94
N LEU A 77 -3.58 -2.98 -4.29
CA LEU A 77 -3.92 -4.16 -3.49
C LEU A 77 -4.00 -5.41 -4.39
N PRO A 78 -3.64 -6.60 -3.88
CA PRO A 78 -3.92 -7.86 -4.57
C PRO A 78 -5.43 -8.04 -4.77
N ALA A 79 -5.84 -8.64 -5.88
CA ALA A 79 -7.26 -8.83 -6.22
C ALA A 79 -8.05 -9.59 -5.13
N SER A 80 -7.41 -10.54 -4.45
CA SER A 80 -8.02 -11.26 -3.31
C SER A 80 -8.43 -10.31 -2.19
N GLN A 81 -7.68 -9.23 -1.96
CA GLN A 81 -7.92 -8.27 -0.89
C GLN A 81 -8.89 -7.16 -1.29
N GLN A 82 -9.07 -6.89 -2.59
CA GLN A 82 -10.11 -5.98 -3.09
C GLN A 82 -11.51 -6.59 -2.93
N ALA A 83 -11.64 -7.92 -3.06
CA ALA A 83 -12.91 -8.61 -2.87
C ALA A 83 -13.38 -8.60 -1.41
N ASP A 84 -12.46 -8.73 -0.44
CA ASP A 84 -12.79 -8.64 1.00
C ASP A 84 -13.34 -7.24 1.39
N ASP A 85 -12.85 -6.18 0.76
CA ASP A 85 -13.30 -4.79 1.02
C ASP A 85 -14.66 -4.50 0.36
N VAL A 86 -14.88 -5.01 -0.86
CA VAL A 86 -16.17 -4.92 -1.58
C VAL A 86 -17.28 -5.70 -0.86
N VAL A 87 -16.95 -6.74 -0.09
CA VAL A 87 -17.90 -7.57 0.69
C VAL A 87 -18.31 -6.93 2.03
N ARG A 88 -17.87 -5.70 2.35
CA ARG A 88 -18.50 -4.90 3.42
C ARG A 88 -19.59 -3.99 2.83
N PRO A 89 -20.85 -4.45 2.66
CA PRO A 89 -21.94 -3.52 2.44
C PRO A 89 -22.04 -2.67 3.70
N GLY A 90 -21.95 -1.35 3.55
CA GLY A 90 -22.32 -0.40 4.58
C GLY A 90 -23.74 -0.70 5.03
N GLY A 91 -23.87 -1.37 6.17
CA GLY A 91 -25.12 -1.52 6.88
C GLY A 91 -25.55 -0.13 7.32
N GLY A 92 -26.64 0.34 6.74
CA GLY A 92 -27.26 1.60 7.12
C GLY A 92 -27.69 1.60 8.58
N SER A 93 -27.69 2.80 9.15
CA SER A 93 -28.57 3.24 10.23
C SER A 93 -28.72 4.75 10.12
#